data_AF-A0A9Q9MCP0-F1
#
_entry.id   AF-A0A9Q9MCP0-F1
#
_cell.length_a   1.000
_cell.length_b   1.000
_cell.length_c   1.000
_cell.angle_alpha   90.00
_cell.angle_beta   90.00
_cell.angle_gamma   90.00
#
_symmetry.space_group_name_H-M   'P 1'
#
loop_
_entity.id
_entity.type
_entity.pdbx_description
1 polymer ?
#
loop_
_entity_poly.entity_id
_entity_poly.type
_entity_poly.pdbx_seq_one_letter_code
_entity_poly.pdbx_strand_id
1 'polypeptide(L)'
;MVDLDAAIGYIVAHGDAVDRARLAWLRTGQFPPADVLDKAEIGQSPDGGWPALWGADVASVDATCFRLAELDDLGAISRPAARRALAWLGRSQRPDGMWEEDASLAGIAPPWAQPGDDEAKLYLTTNAAYWLVVGGPNDGDDQHATRVARAAEAFRASLRPDGSWPSFLVTGWLGCAVLYHLGWFYESAQIQVALADRVPQMTAADTASLYSALRRVGMSPDDWLLTAARKRLNETQRTDGGWESDDGPQFNVHTTLTAIRALR
;
A
#
# COMPACT_ATOMS: atom_id res chain seq x y z
N MET A 1 -22.69 8.15 9.80
CA MET A 1 -21.33 8.62 10.12
C MET A 1 -20.54 7.38 10.52
N VAL A 2 -19.27 7.25 10.11
CA VAL A 2 -18.46 6.10 10.50
C VAL A 2 -18.34 6.05 12.03
N ASP A 3 -18.61 4.89 12.61
CA ASP A 3 -18.46 4.63 14.03
C ASP A 3 -17.05 4.11 14.32
N LEU A 4 -16.12 5.02 14.63
CA LEU A 4 -14.74 4.66 14.94
C LEU A 4 -14.61 3.92 16.28
N ASP A 5 -15.52 4.16 17.23
CA ASP A 5 -15.47 3.49 18.53
C ASP A 5 -15.87 2.02 18.40
N ALA A 6 -16.89 1.72 17.58
CA ALA A 6 -17.24 0.35 17.23
C ALA A 6 -16.09 -0.35 16.47
N ALA A 7 -15.45 0.32 15.51
CA ALA A 7 -14.30 -0.23 14.79
C ALA A 7 -13.12 -0.56 15.73
N ILE A 8 -12.82 0.33 16.69
CA ILE A 8 -11.82 0.08 17.73
C ILE A 8 -12.21 -1.15 18.58
N GLY A 9 -13.48 -1.24 18.98
CA GLY A 9 -14.02 -2.38 19.71
C GLY A 9 -13.87 -3.69 18.94
N TYR A 10 -14.12 -3.67 17.63
CA TYR A 10 -13.96 -4.82 16.75
C TYR A 10 -12.52 -5.35 16.76
N ILE A 11 -11.51 -4.48 16.59
CA ILE A 11 -10.10 -4.87 16.63
C ILE A 11 -9.70 -5.41 18.01
N VAL A 12 -10.17 -4.79 19.10
CA VAL A 12 -9.87 -5.27 20.45
C VAL A 12 -10.41 -6.68 20.67
N ALA A 13 -11.60 -6.99 20.15
CA ALA A 13 -12.24 -8.29 20.30
C ALA A 13 -11.65 -9.38 19.40
N HIS A 14 -11.26 -9.05 18.16
CA HIS A 14 -10.91 -10.06 17.14
C HIS A 14 -9.44 -10.07 16.73
N GLY A 15 -8.69 -9.00 16.97
CA GLY A 15 -7.29 -8.89 16.57
C GLY A 15 -6.36 -9.69 17.47
N ASP A 16 -5.19 -10.03 16.94
CA ASP A 16 -4.12 -10.66 17.70
C ASP A 16 -3.27 -9.63 18.49
N ALA A 17 -2.07 -10.03 18.96
CA ALA A 17 -1.18 -9.12 19.67
C ALA A 17 -0.57 -8.04 18.75
N VAL A 18 -0.27 -8.39 17.49
CA VAL A 18 0.28 -7.48 16.49
C VAL A 18 -0.78 -6.47 16.05
N ASP A 19 -2.01 -6.93 15.81
CA ASP A 19 -3.14 -6.06 15.43
C ASP A 19 -3.45 -5.02 16.50
N ARG A 20 -3.46 -5.44 17.77
CA ARG A 20 -3.66 -4.52 18.90
C ARG A 20 -2.51 -3.53 19.06
N ALA A 21 -1.28 -3.91 18.71
CA ALA A 21 -0.15 -3.01 18.70
C ALA A 21 -0.22 -1.99 17.55
N ARG A 22 -0.63 -2.41 16.34
CA ARG A 22 -0.93 -1.52 15.21
C ARG A 22 -2.00 -0.50 15.60
N LEU A 23 -3.08 -0.96 16.24
CA LEU A 23 -4.14 -0.07 16.75
C LEU A 23 -3.60 0.93 17.78
N ALA A 24 -2.78 0.48 18.73
CA ALA A 24 -2.21 1.36 19.76
C ALA A 24 -1.35 2.48 19.14
N TRP A 25 -0.52 2.13 18.15
CA TRP A 25 0.24 3.09 17.37
C TRP A 25 -0.67 4.09 16.64
N LEU A 26 -1.63 3.60 15.84
CA LEU A 26 -2.55 4.46 15.08
C LEU A 26 -3.37 5.40 15.98
N ARG A 27 -3.67 4.98 17.22
CA ARG A 27 -4.47 5.79 18.16
C ARG A 27 -3.67 6.81 18.95
N THR A 28 -2.48 6.45 19.40
CA THR A 28 -1.76 7.19 20.45
C THR A 28 -0.29 7.42 20.16
N GLY A 29 0.24 6.89 19.06
CA GLY A 29 1.68 6.87 18.80
C GLY A 29 2.45 6.00 19.80
N GLN A 30 1.79 5.08 20.50
CA GLN A 30 2.46 4.17 21.41
C GLN A 30 3.25 3.15 20.58
N PHE A 31 4.57 3.18 20.72
CA PHE A 31 5.44 2.22 20.03
C PHE A 31 5.16 0.77 20.48
N PRO A 32 5.08 -0.17 19.54
CA PRO A 32 4.96 -1.60 19.85
C PRO A 32 6.13 -2.13 20.68
N PRO A 33 5.91 -3.17 21.50
CA PRO A 33 6.99 -3.95 22.10
C PRO A 33 7.97 -4.51 21.06
N ALA A 34 9.22 -4.70 21.46
CA ALA A 34 10.28 -5.17 20.56
C ALA A 34 9.96 -6.54 19.93
N ASP A 35 9.37 -7.47 20.69
CA ASP A 35 9.01 -8.80 20.20
C ASP A 35 7.90 -8.79 19.13
N VAL A 36 7.03 -7.76 19.14
CA VAL A 36 6.03 -7.54 18.08
C VAL A 36 6.73 -7.07 16.80
N LEU A 37 7.70 -6.17 16.92
CA LEU A 37 8.49 -5.70 15.78
C LEU A 37 9.34 -6.83 15.19
N ASP A 38 9.97 -7.64 16.04
CA ASP A 38 10.78 -8.79 15.61
C ASP A 38 9.94 -9.82 14.83
N LYS A 39 8.68 -10.03 15.23
CA LYS A 39 7.73 -10.88 14.49
C LYS A 39 7.34 -10.29 13.13
N ALA A 40 7.15 -8.98 13.05
CA ALA A 40 6.85 -8.31 11.78
C ALA A 40 8.04 -8.30 10.81
N GLU A 41 9.27 -8.34 11.34
CA GLU A 41 10.52 -8.32 10.56
C GLU A 41 11.02 -9.72 10.16
N ILE A 42 10.39 -10.79 10.67
CA ILE A 42 10.81 -12.18 10.45
C ILE A 42 10.84 -12.54 8.95
N GLY A 43 11.82 -13.34 8.56
CA GLY A 43 11.92 -13.89 7.20
C GLY A 43 12.49 -12.93 6.16
N GLN A 44 12.99 -11.76 6.55
CA GLN A 44 13.68 -10.88 5.60
C GLN A 44 14.95 -11.54 5.05
N SER A 45 15.14 -11.48 3.74
CA SER A 45 16.35 -11.98 3.10
C SER A 45 17.57 -11.14 3.49
N PRO A 46 18.80 -11.69 3.39
CA PRO A 46 20.02 -10.93 3.64
C PRO A 46 20.14 -9.65 2.80
N ASP A 47 19.57 -9.65 1.59
CA ASP A 47 19.61 -8.51 0.67
C ASP A 47 18.54 -7.44 0.97
N GLY A 48 17.58 -7.75 1.85
CA GLY A 48 16.60 -6.82 2.40
C GLY A 48 15.16 -6.98 1.90
N GLY A 49 14.91 -7.76 0.85
CA GLY A 49 13.54 -8.08 0.42
C GLY A 49 12.92 -9.18 1.29
N TRP A 50 11.60 -9.34 1.25
CA TRP A 50 10.92 -10.51 1.82
C TRP A 50 10.54 -11.51 0.74
N PRO A 51 10.63 -12.82 1.02
CA PRO A 51 10.24 -13.85 0.08
C PRO A 51 8.73 -13.85 -0.17
N ALA A 52 8.36 -14.29 -1.38
CA ALA A 52 6.97 -14.53 -1.74
C ALA A 52 6.33 -15.58 -0.82
N LEU A 53 5.13 -15.31 -0.32
CA LEU A 53 4.38 -16.27 0.50
C LEU A 53 3.96 -17.52 -0.28
N TRP A 54 3.85 -17.41 -1.61
CA TRP A 54 3.44 -18.48 -2.52
C TRP A 54 4.59 -19.39 -2.99
N GLY A 55 5.77 -19.27 -2.38
CA GLY A 55 6.71 -20.38 -2.34
C GLY A 55 8.01 -20.15 -3.11
N ALA A 56 8.90 -19.35 -2.56
CA ALA A 56 10.33 -19.48 -2.82
C ALA A 56 11.10 -18.75 -1.73
N ASP A 57 12.37 -19.09 -1.52
CA ASP A 57 13.29 -18.24 -0.74
C ASP A 57 13.73 -16.99 -1.53
N VAL A 58 13.06 -16.69 -2.65
CA VAL A 58 13.32 -15.58 -3.56
C VAL A 58 12.53 -14.36 -3.09
N ALA A 59 13.24 -13.25 -2.87
CA ALA A 59 12.64 -11.98 -2.51
C ALA A 59 11.65 -11.51 -3.57
N SER A 60 10.46 -11.09 -3.14
CA SER A 60 9.37 -10.62 -3.99
C SER A 60 9.10 -9.14 -3.77
N VAL A 61 8.79 -8.43 -4.86
CA VAL A 61 8.42 -7.01 -4.82
C VAL A 61 7.11 -6.84 -4.05
N ASP A 62 6.10 -7.64 -4.37
CA ASP A 62 4.79 -7.61 -3.72
C ASP A 62 4.88 -7.92 -2.22
N ALA A 63 5.53 -9.03 -1.85
CA ALA A 63 5.71 -9.42 -0.46
C ALA A 63 6.49 -8.38 0.36
N THR A 64 7.50 -7.75 -0.25
CA THR A 64 8.26 -6.68 0.38
C THR A 64 7.40 -5.44 0.61
N CYS A 65 6.57 -5.04 -0.37
CA CYS A 65 5.64 -3.92 -0.23
C CYS A 65 4.57 -4.20 0.84
N PHE A 66 4.05 -5.43 0.90
CA PHE A 66 3.12 -5.86 1.95
C PHE A 66 3.75 -5.72 3.35
N ARG A 67 4.99 -6.18 3.54
CA ARG A 67 5.71 -6.03 4.82
C ARG A 67 5.98 -4.58 5.19
N LEU A 68 6.27 -3.71 4.22
CA LEU A 68 6.39 -2.27 4.47
C LEU A 68 5.06 -1.65 4.95
N ALA A 69 3.92 -2.14 4.46
CA ALA A 69 2.61 -1.72 4.95
C ALA A 69 2.40 -2.05 6.44
N GLU A 70 2.72 -3.29 6.83
CA GLU A 70 2.63 -3.72 8.23
C GLU A 70 3.58 -2.93 9.13
N LEU A 71 4.80 -2.67 8.67
CA LEU A 71 5.78 -1.88 9.42
C LEU A 71 5.34 -0.42 9.54
N ASP A 72 4.79 0.22 8.50
CA ASP A 72 4.30 1.60 8.61
C ASP A 72 3.13 1.71 9.61
N ASP A 73 2.25 0.71 9.68
CA ASP A 73 1.17 0.63 10.68
C ASP A 73 1.67 0.42 12.12
N LEU A 74 2.91 -0.03 12.28
CA LEU A 74 3.60 -0.18 13.56
C LEU A 74 4.48 1.04 13.91
N GLY A 75 4.51 2.07 13.05
CA GLY A 75 5.44 3.21 13.20
C GLY A 75 6.90 2.84 12.92
N ALA A 76 7.12 1.72 12.24
CA ALA A 76 8.41 1.06 12.06
C ALA A 76 9.06 1.33 10.69
N ILE A 77 8.50 2.22 9.87
CA ILE A 77 9.04 2.51 8.52
C ILE A 77 10.48 3.06 8.53
N SER A 78 10.93 3.63 9.66
CA SER A 78 12.29 4.12 9.85
C SER A 78 13.27 3.06 10.38
N ARG A 79 12.80 1.86 10.76
CA ARG A 79 13.64 0.81 11.35
C ARG A 79 14.62 0.20 10.34
N PRO A 80 15.74 -0.40 10.80
CA PRO A 80 16.73 -0.98 9.91
C PRO A 80 16.18 -1.99 8.89
N ALA A 81 15.20 -2.82 9.28
CA ALA A 81 14.57 -3.78 8.36
C ALA A 81 13.83 -3.06 7.20
N ALA A 82 12.99 -2.08 7.51
CA ALA A 82 12.32 -1.26 6.50
C ALA A 82 13.34 -0.52 5.60
N ARG A 83 14.41 0.03 6.18
CA ARG A 83 15.47 0.72 5.42
C ARG A 83 16.19 -0.20 4.44
N ARG A 84 16.49 -1.45 4.85
CA ARG A 84 17.05 -2.47 3.95
C ARG A 84 16.08 -2.83 2.83
N ALA A 85 14.79 -2.94 3.13
CA ALA A 85 13.77 -3.25 2.13
C ALA A 85 13.58 -2.12 1.10
N LEU A 86 13.56 -0.86 1.54
CA LEU A 86 13.54 0.29 0.64
C LEU A 86 14.80 0.35 -0.23
N ALA A 87 15.98 0.04 0.34
CA ALA A 87 17.21 -0.07 -0.42
C ALA A 87 17.15 -1.21 -1.46
N TRP A 88 16.56 -2.35 -1.08
CA TRP A 88 16.37 -3.49 -1.97
C TRP A 88 15.42 -3.14 -3.11
N LEU A 89 14.27 -2.50 -2.83
CA LEU A 89 13.36 -2.00 -3.87
C LEU A 89 14.08 -1.04 -4.81
N GLY A 90 14.87 -0.11 -4.28
CA GLY A 90 15.65 0.84 -5.09
C GLY A 90 16.68 0.15 -6.01
N ARG A 91 17.34 -0.92 -5.56
CA ARG A 91 18.27 -1.70 -6.40
C ARG A 91 17.56 -2.62 -7.40
N SER A 92 16.31 -2.98 -7.11
CA SER A 92 15.51 -3.88 -7.95
C SER A 92 14.81 -3.17 -9.11
N GLN A 93 14.85 -1.83 -9.17
CA GLN A 93 14.30 -1.09 -10.30
C GLN A 93 15.04 -1.45 -11.60
N ARG A 94 14.28 -1.79 -12.63
CA ARG A 94 14.82 -2.15 -13.95
C ARG A 94 15.26 -0.91 -14.73
N PRO A 95 16.04 -1.08 -15.82
CA PRO A 95 16.46 0.02 -16.70
C PRO A 95 15.31 0.79 -17.39
N ASP A 96 14.10 0.25 -17.43
CA ASP A 96 12.90 0.94 -17.94
C ASP A 96 12.18 1.75 -16.85
N GLY A 97 12.66 1.73 -15.59
CA GLY A 97 12.04 2.41 -14.46
C GLY A 97 10.94 1.60 -13.77
N MET A 98 10.67 0.37 -14.22
CA MET A 98 9.61 -0.48 -13.70
C MET A 98 10.13 -1.54 -12.72
N TRP A 99 9.20 -2.21 -12.04
CA TRP A 99 9.43 -3.39 -11.22
C TRP A 99 8.61 -4.56 -11.75
N GLU A 100 9.17 -5.75 -11.67
CA GLU A 100 8.48 -7.02 -11.85
C GLU A 100 9.01 -8.02 -10.84
N GLU A 101 8.31 -9.14 -10.66
CA GLU A 101 8.82 -10.26 -9.88
C GLU A 101 9.93 -11.01 -10.62
N ASP A 102 10.79 -11.68 -9.85
CA ASP A 102 11.83 -12.55 -10.40
C ASP A 102 11.23 -13.64 -11.31
N ALA A 103 11.84 -13.87 -12.47
CA ALA A 103 11.34 -14.82 -13.46
C ALA A 103 11.19 -16.26 -12.93
N SER A 104 11.95 -16.64 -11.89
CA SER A 104 11.83 -17.94 -11.23
C SER A 104 10.47 -18.13 -10.53
N LEU A 105 9.76 -17.05 -10.20
CA LEU A 105 8.43 -17.09 -9.60
C LEU A 105 7.32 -17.37 -10.63
N ALA A 106 7.60 -17.39 -11.93
CA ALA A 106 6.58 -17.45 -12.97
C ALA A 106 5.68 -18.69 -12.93
N GLY A 107 6.14 -19.80 -12.34
CA GLY A 107 5.36 -21.02 -12.20
C GLY A 107 4.40 -21.05 -11.01
N ILE A 108 4.50 -20.09 -10.10
CA ILE A 108 3.79 -20.06 -8.80
C ILE A 108 3.17 -18.71 -8.47
N ALA A 109 3.57 -17.64 -9.18
CA ALA A 109 3.11 -16.30 -8.91
C ALA A 109 1.60 -16.18 -9.16
N PRO A 110 0.88 -15.45 -8.29
CA PRO A 110 -0.50 -15.09 -8.56
C PRO A 110 -0.58 -14.07 -9.71
N PRO A 111 -1.77 -13.86 -10.32
CA PRO A 111 -1.92 -12.99 -11.48
C PRO A 111 -1.37 -11.57 -11.30
N TRP A 112 -1.52 -10.98 -10.11
CA TRP A 112 -1.05 -9.61 -9.84
C TRP A 112 0.47 -9.49 -9.68
N ALA A 113 1.17 -10.61 -9.52
CA ALA A 113 2.62 -10.66 -9.36
C ALA A 113 3.30 -11.50 -10.46
N GLN A 114 2.58 -11.82 -11.54
CA GLN A 114 3.06 -12.68 -12.60
C GLN A 114 4.24 -12.03 -13.35
N PRO A 115 5.46 -12.62 -13.33
CA PRO A 115 6.58 -12.15 -14.13
C PRO A 115 6.24 -12.14 -15.62
N GLY A 116 6.62 -11.06 -16.32
CA GLY A 116 6.38 -10.88 -17.74
C GLY A 116 4.97 -10.43 -18.13
N ASP A 117 4.04 -10.33 -17.19
CA ASP A 117 2.71 -9.75 -17.43
C ASP A 117 2.75 -8.22 -17.29
N ASP A 118 2.15 -7.51 -18.25
CA ASP A 118 2.21 -6.04 -18.29
C ASP A 118 1.34 -5.38 -17.20
N GLU A 119 0.20 -5.97 -16.83
CA GLU A 119 -0.66 -5.45 -15.76
C GLU A 119 0.04 -5.65 -14.40
N ALA A 120 0.57 -6.84 -14.14
CA ALA A 120 1.33 -7.14 -12.93
C ALA A 120 2.55 -6.21 -12.77
N LYS A 121 3.34 -6.03 -13.84
CA LYS A 121 4.49 -5.12 -13.86
C LYS A 121 4.08 -3.68 -13.56
N LEU A 122 2.97 -3.19 -14.11
CA LEU A 122 2.49 -1.83 -13.83
C LEU A 122 2.03 -1.68 -12.38
N TYR A 123 1.32 -2.68 -11.84
CA TYR A 123 0.98 -2.73 -10.42
C TYR A 123 2.21 -2.68 -9.51
N LEU A 124 3.16 -3.60 -9.70
CA LEU A 124 4.38 -3.68 -8.88
C LEU A 124 5.20 -2.40 -8.96
N THR A 125 5.23 -1.76 -10.13
CA THR A 125 5.87 -0.45 -10.31
C THR A 125 5.24 0.63 -9.44
N THR A 126 3.92 0.77 -9.47
CA THR A 126 3.22 1.76 -8.62
C THR A 126 3.32 1.43 -7.13
N ASN A 127 3.31 0.14 -6.76
CA ASN A 127 3.43 -0.32 -5.38
C ASN A 127 4.83 -0.04 -4.80
N ALA A 128 5.88 -0.43 -5.52
CA ALA A 128 7.26 -0.14 -5.13
C ALA A 128 7.53 1.38 -5.06
N ALA A 129 7.07 2.14 -6.06
CA ALA A 129 7.24 3.59 -6.10
C ALA A 129 6.52 4.29 -4.94
N TYR A 130 5.30 3.85 -4.61
CA TYR A 130 4.56 4.36 -3.45
C TYR A 130 5.36 4.15 -2.16
N TRP A 131 5.94 2.97 -1.95
CA TRP A 131 6.73 2.72 -0.75
C TRP A 131 8.06 3.49 -0.70
N LEU A 132 8.71 3.70 -1.85
CA LEU A 132 9.86 4.60 -1.93
C LEU A 132 9.46 6.02 -1.53
N VAL A 133 8.34 6.56 -2.04
CA VAL A 133 7.79 7.86 -1.63
C VAL A 133 7.53 7.91 -0.12
N VAL A 134 6.86 6.90 0.43
CA VAL A 134 6.46 6.86 1.85
C VAL A 134 7.65 6.73 2.79
N GLY A 135 8.64 5.92 2.42
CA GLY A 135 9.85 5.69 3.21
C GLY A 135 10.88 6.81 3.11
N GLY A 136 10.85 7.57 2.01
CA GLY A 136 11.84 8.59 1.70
C GLY A 136 13.24 8.02 1.39
N PRO A 137 14.22 8.88 1.12
CA PRO A 137 15.59 8.46 0.83
C PRO A 137 16.23 7.80 2.06
N ASN A 138 17.08 6.81 1.80
CA ASN A 138 18.05 6.35 2.79
C ASN A 138 19.24 7.33 2.86
N ASP A 139 19.95 7.32 3.97
CA ASP A 139 21.15 8.16 4.15
C ASP A 139 22.16 7.90 3.02
N GLY A 140 22.50 8.97 2.29
CA GLY A 140 23.43 8.93 1.16
C GLY A 140 22.87 8.36 -0.15
N ASP A 141 21.55 8.13 -0.26
CA ASP A 141 20.93 7.67 -1.51
C ASP A 141 20.55 8.82 -2.46
N ASP A 142 21.54 9.36 -3.16
CA ASP A 142 21.38 10.47 -4.11
C ASP A 142 20.50 10.10 -5.33
N GLN A 143 20.26 8.81 -5.57
CA GLN A 143 19.45 8.35 -6.71
C GLN A 143 17.97 8.19 -6.37
N HIS A 144 17.57 8.36 -5.11
CA HIS A 144 16.19 8.13 -4.67
C HIS A 144 15.16 8.89 -5.51
N ALA A 145 15.34 10.20 -5.67
CA ALA A 145 14.44 11.04 -6.44
C ALA A 145 14.36 10.60 -7.91
N THR A 146 15.48 10.20 -8.51
CA THR A 146 15.52 9.69 -9.88
C THR A 146 14.76 8.39 -10.02
N ARG A 147 14.85 7.46 -9.05
CA ARG A 147 14.11 6.19 -9.10
C ARG A 147 12.61 6.42 -9.05
N VAL A 148 12.15 7.27 -8.13
CA VAL A 148 10.73 7.62 -8.00
C VAL A 148 10.23 8.32 -9.27
N ALA A 149 11.00 9.27 -9.82
CA ALA A 149 10.64 9.97 -11.05
C ALA A 149 10.48 9.01 -12.24
N ARG A 150 11.42 8.08 -12.46
CA ARG A 150 11.33 7.10 -13.56
C ARG A 150 10.12 6.18 -13.44
N ALA A 151 9.76 5.80 -12.21
CA ALA A 151 8.56 5.01 -11.97
C ALA A 151 7.29 5.80 -12.33
N ALA A 152 7.23 7.07 -11.95
CA ALA A 152 6.13 7.96 -12.27
C ALA A 152 6.03 8.24 -13.79
N GLU A 153 7.17 8.39 -14.48
CA GLU A 153 7.21 8.51 -15.95
C GLU A 153 6.68 7.25 -16.62
N ALA A 154 7.11 6.06 -16.19
CA ALA A 154 6.65 4.78 -16.73
C ALA A 154 5.14 4.58 -16.52
N PHE A 155 4.63 4.92 -15.32
CA PHE A 155 3.20 4.87 -15.04
C PHE A 155 2.42 5.88 -15.88
N ARG A 156 2.88 7.14 -15.97
CA ARG A 156 2.27 8.19 -16.79
C ARG A 156 2.21 7.79 -18.26
N ALA A 157 3.28 7.19 -18.80
CA ALA A 157 3.33 6.72 -20.18
C ALA A 157 2.35 5.57 -20.46
N SER A 158 1.88 4.87 -19.42
CA SER A 158 0.91 3.79 -19.50
C SER A 158 -0.55 4.28 -19.38
N LEU A 159 -0.78 5.55 -19.03
CA LEU A 159 -2.12 6.11 -18.94
C LEU A 159 -2.76 6.23 -20.33
N ARG A 160 -4.04 5.90 -20.41
CA ARG A 160 -4.86 6.13 -21.59
C ARG A 160 -5.30 7.61 -21.64
N PRO A 161 -5.70 8.14 -22.81
CA PRO A 161 -6.13 9.53 -22.95
C PRO A 161 -7.30 9.93 -22.05
N ASP A 162 -8.11 8.97 -21.60
CA ASP A 162 -9.24 9.16 -20.69
C ASP A 162 -8.84 9.13 -19.19
N GLY A 163 -7.55 9.01 -18.89
CA GLY A 163 -7.02 8.94 -17.52
C GLY A 163 -7.11 7.54 -16.89
N SER A 164 -7.64 6.55 -17.61
CA SER A 164 -7.64 5.16 -17.14
C SER A 164 -6.27 4.50 -17.35
N TRP A 165 -6.01 3.43 -16.61
CA TRP A 165 -4.77 2.64 -16.67
C TRP A 165 -5.08 1.18 -17.02
N PRO A 166 -4.19 0.49 -17.75
CA PRO A 166 -4.36 -0.91 -18.14
C PRO A 166 -3.79 -1.85 -17.07
N SER A 167 -4.38 -1.87 -15.88
CA SER A 167 -3.96 -2.76 -14.78
C SER A 167 -5.06 -2.85 -13.71
N PHE A 168 -4.79 -3.64 -12.67
CA PHE A 168 -5.58 -3.76 -11.45
C PHE A 168 -5.96 -2.39 -10.86
N LEU A 169 -7.11 -2.33 -10.18
CA LEU A 169 -7.65 -1.09 -9.62
C LEU A 169 -6.64 -0.40 -8.68
N VAL A 170 -5.92 -1.19 -7.90
CA VAL A 170 -4.88 -0.75 -6.96
C VAL A 170 -3.77 0.07 -7.58
N THR A 171 -3.41 -0.23 -8.84
CA THR A 171 -2.41 0.53 -9.59
C THR A 171 -2.80 2.01 -9.71
N GLY A 172 -4.10 2.30 -9.83
CA GLY A 172 -4.59 3.66 -10.00
C GLY A 172 -4.37 4.54 -8.77
N TRP A 173 -4.80 4.09 -7.59
CA TRP A 173 -4.66 4.92 -6.38
C TRP A 173 -3.22 5.01 -5.89
N LEU A 174 -2.40 3.96 -6.07
CA LEU A 174 -0.97 4.03 -5.75
C LEU A 174 -0.23 4.95 -6.74
N GLY A 175 -0.50 4.83 -8.03
CA GLY A 175 0.05 5.74 -9.05
C GLY A 175 -0.41 7.19 -8.84
N CYS A 176 -1.68 7.41 -8.51
CA CYS A 176 -2.22 8.72 -8.13
C CYS A 176 -1.48 9.32 -6.94
N ALA A 177 -1.19 8.51 -5.91
CA ALA A 177 -0.46 8.94 -4.72
C ALA A 177 0.99 9.34 -5.06
N VAL A 178 1.68 8.56 -5.89
CA VAL A 178 3.04 8.87 -6.35
C VAL A 178 3.08 10.17 -7.15
N LEU A 179 2.19 10.33 -8.12
CA LEU A 179 2.09 11.54 -8.94
C LEU A 179 1.77 12.78 -8.10
N TYR A 180 0.83 12.65 -7.15
CA TYR A 180 0.50 13.72 -6.21
C TYR A 180 1.71 14.15 -5.39
N HIS A 181 2.46 13.18 -4.84
CA HIS A 181 3.64 13.45 -4.04
C HIS A 181 4.75 14.19 -4.83
N LEU A 182 4.92 13.84 -6.11
CA LEU A 182 5.87 14.52 -7.01
C LEU A 182 5.39 15.90 -7.50
N GLY A 183 4.17 16.31 -7.15
CA GLY A 183 3.58 17.57 -7.61
C GLY A 183 3.03 17.52 -9.04
N TRP A 184 2.85 16.32 -9.61
CA TRP A 184 2.26 16.13 -10.95
C TRP A 184 0.72 16.13 -10.81
N PHE A 185 0.21 17.27 -10.35
CA PHE A 185 -1.18 17.40 -9.92
C PHE A 185 -2.19 17.23 -11.07
N TYR A 186 -1.80 17.57 -12.31
CA TYR A 186 -2.68 17.40 -13.47
C TYR A 186 -2.94 15.92 -13.75
N GLU A 187 -1.88 15.11 -13.87
CA GLU A 187 -1.97 13.67 -14.06
C GLU A 187 -2.65 12.97 -12.88
N SER A 188 -2.32 13.38 -11.65
CA SER A 188 -2.99 12.88 -10.45
C SER A 188 -4.51 13.16 -10.50
N ALA A 189 -4.91 14.38 -10.86
CA ALA A 189 -6.33 14.76 -10.94
C ALA A 189 -7.11 13.95 -12.00
N GLN A 190 -6.49 13.63 -13.14
CA GLN A 190 -7.12 12.76 -14.15
C GLN A 190 -7.46 11.38 -13.59
N ILE A 191 -6.55 10.80 -12.82
CA ILE A 191 -6.76 9.50 -12.18
C ILE A 191 -7.81 9.60 -11.07
N GLN A 192 -7.82 10.70 -10.30
CA GLN A 192 -8.84 10.92 -9.27
C GLN A 192 -10.26 10.93 -9.89
N VAL A 193 -10.46 11.54 -11.05
CA VAL A 193 -11.73 11.48 -11.82
C VAL A 193 -12.12 10.04 -12.09
N ALA A 194 -11.21 9.25 -12.67
CA ALA A 194 -11.48 7.84 -12.97
C ALA A 194 -11.72 6.98 -11.71
N LEU A 195 -11.05 7.28 -10.59
CA LEU A 195 -11.25 6.58 -9.31
C LEU A 195 -12.60 6.94 -8.69
N ALA A 196 -13.00 8.20 -8.72
CA ALA A 196 -14.24 8.63 -8.11
C ALA A 196 -15.49 8.03 -8.76
N ASP A 197 -15.44 7.78 -10.07
CA ASP A 197 -16.50 7.06 -10.78
C ASP A 197 -16.62 5.59 -10.30
N ARG A 198 -15.54 5.02 -9.75
CA ARG A 198 -15.47 3.62 -9.27
C ARG A 198 -15.74 3.47 -7.78
N VAL A 199 -15.45 4.49 -6.97
CA VAL A 199 -15.65 4.47 -5.50
C VAL A 199 -17.03 3.97 -5.08
N PRO A 200 -18.15 4.36 -5.73
CA PRO A 200 -19.48 3.86 -5.33
C PRO A 200 -19.64 2.34 -5.41
N GLN A 201 -18.85 1.65 -6.24
CA GLN A 201 -18.90 0.20 -6.43
C GLN A 201 -17.72 -0.54 -5.78
N MET A 202 -16.71 0.18 -5.25
CA MET A 202 -15.56 -0.42 -4.59
C MET A 202 -15.96 -1.19 -3.33
N THR A 203 -15.21 -2.25 -3.02
CA THR A 203 -15.32 -2.99 -1.77
C THR A 203 -14.87 -2.12 -0.59
N ALA A 204 -15.14 -2.58 0.64
CA ALA A 204 -14.65 -1.88 1.81
C ALA A 204 -13.11 -1.87 1.87
N ALA A 205 -12.47 -2.99 1.51
CA ALA A 205 -11.02 -3.15 1.51
C ALA A 205 -10.33 -2.23 0.50
N ASP A 206 -10.85 -2.19 -0.73
CA ASP A 206 -10.35 -1.28 -1.77
C ASP A 206 -10.52 0.18 -1.35
N THR A 207 -11.70 0.54 -0.82
CA THR A 207 -11.98 1.92 -0.39
C THR A 207 -11.05 2.35 0.75
N ALA A 208 -10.84 1.48 1.73
CA ALA A 208 -9.93 1.74 2.86
C ALA A 208 -8.48 1.92 2.37
N SER A 209 -8.03 1.05 1.46
CA SER A 209 -6.67 1.08 0.90
C SER A 209 -6.42 2.34 0.07
N LEU A 210 -7.35 2.69 -0.83
CA LEU A 210 -7.30 3.93 -1.60
C LEU A 210 -7.20 5.14 -0.66
N TYR A 211 -8.10 5.23 0.33
CA TYR A 211 -8.16 6.38 1.21
C TYR A 211 -6.90 6.48 2.07
N SER A 212 -6.45 5.37 2.65
CA SER A 212 -5.22 5.31 3.44
C SER A 212 -3.99 5.75 2.63
N ALA A 213 -3.83 5.22 1.41
CA ALA A 213 -2.67 5.54 0.56
C ALA A 213 -2.60 7.03 0.20
N LEU A 214 -3.72 7.63 -0.19
CA LEU A 214 -3.77 9.05 -0.56
C LEU A 214 -3.58 9.98 0.64
N ARG A 215 -4.16 9.65 1.80
CA ARG A 215 -3.87 10.37 3.05
C ARG A 215 -2.40 10.27 3.44
N ARG A 216 -1.78 9.10 3.23
CA ARG A 216 -0.39 8.86 3.63
C ARG A 216 0.62 9.73 2.87
N VAL A 217 0.30 10.14 1.65
CA VAL A 217 1.10 11.10 0.85
C VAL A 217 0.69 12.56 1.03
N GLY A 218 -0.22 12.85 1.98
CA GLY A 218 -0.59 14.21 2.37
C GLY A 218 -1.76 14.82 1.62
N MET A 219 -2.53 14.03 0.87
CA MET A 219 -3.76 14.54 0.24
C MET A 219 -4.76 14.97 1.33
N SER A 220 -5.36 16.15 1.14
CA SER A 220 -6.28 16.74 2.12
C SER A 220 -7.50 15.83 2.34
N PRO A 221 -7.96 15.60 3.58
CA PRO A 221 -9.20 14.88 3.84
C PRO A 221 -10.44 15.57 3.25
N ASP A 222 -10.36 16.86 2.94
CA ASP A 222 -11.41 17.65 2.28
C ASP A 222 -11.38 17.51 0.75
N ASP A 223 -10.41 16.76 0.20
CA ASP A 223 -10.43 16.39 -1.20
C ASP A 223 -11.72 15.63 -1.54
N TRP A 224 -12.26 15.91 -2.71
CA TRP A 224 -13.56 15.41 -3.15
C TRP A 224 -13.56 13.88 -3.34
N LEU A 225 -12.44 13.28 -3.78
CA LEU A 225 -12.28 11.83 -3.86
C LEU A 225 -12.25 11.21 -2.46
N LEU A 226 -11.53 11.83 -1.52
CA LEU A 226 -11.44 11.33 -0.14
C LEU A 226 -12.75 11.50 0.62
N THR A 227 -13.53 12.53 0.29
CA THR A 227 -14.90 12.71 0.77
C THR A 227 -15.80 11.59 0.26
N ALA A 228 -15.70 11.22 -1.03
CA ALA A 228 -16.44 10.09 -1.59
C ALA A 228 -16.03 8.76 -0.94
N ALA A 229 -14.72 8.53 -0.74
CA ALA A 229 -14.21 7.32 -0.08
C ALA A 229 -14.69 7.24 1.38
N ARG A 230 -14.69 8.35 2.13
CA ARG A 230 -15.25 8.42 3.49
C ARG A 230 -16.73 8.05 3.51
N LYS A 231 -17.51 8.56 2.55
CA LYS A 231 -18.92 8.20 2.40
C LYS A 231 -19.09 6.71 2.13
N ARG A 232 -18.28 6.14 1.23
CA ARG A 232 -18.31 4.72 0.92
C ARG A 232 -17.96 3.84 2.13
N LEU A 233 -16.93 4.20 2.91
CA LEU A 233 -16.61 3.49 4.16
C LEU A 233 -17.75 3.54 5.18
N ASN A 234 -18.48 4.66 5.24
CA ASN A 234 -19.68 4.75 6.08
C ASN A 234 -20.81 3.81 5.61
N GLU A 235 -20.98 3.63 4.30
CA GLU A 235 -22.01 2.75 3.74
C GLU A 235 -21.67 1.26 3.90
N THR A 236 -20.38 0.92 3.93
CA THR A 236 -19.90 -0.46 4.00
C THR A 236 -19.48 -0.90 5.41
N GLN A 237 -19.55 -0.02 6.41
CA GLN A 237 -19.28 -0.41 7.79
C GLN A 237 -20.39 -1.33 8.31
N ARG A 238 -19.99 -2.48 8.84
CA ARG A 238 -20.93 -3.43 9.46
C ARG A 238 -21.40 -2.95 10.83
N THR A 239 -22.46 -3.57 11.33
CA THR A 239 -23.05 -3.25 12.65
C THR A 239 -22.14 -3.59 13.83
N ASP A 240 -21.16 -4.48 13.65
CA ASP A 240 -20.12 -4.79 14.65
C ASP A 240 -18.94 -3.81 14.61
N GLY A 241 -18.99 -2.80 13.74
CA GLY A 241 -17.97 -1.77 13.55
C GLY A 241 -16.86 -2.14 12.56
N GLY A 242 -16.79 -3.41 12.13
CA GLY A 242 -15.77 -3.88 11.19
C GLY A 242 -16.09 -3.61 9.72
N TRP A 243 -15.10 -3.82 8.87
CA TRP A 243 -15.24 -3.84 7.42
C TRP A 243 -14.84 -5.20 6.85
N GLU A 244 -15.47 -5.59 5.75
CA GLU A 244 -15.17 -6.85 5.07
C GLU A 244 -13.86 -6.77 4.27
N SER A 245 -13.09 -7.85 4.32
CA SER A 245 -11.93 -8.07 3.45
C SER A 245 -12.31 -8.89 2.23
N ASP A 246 -11.68 -8.58 1.09
CA ASP A 246 -11.83 -9.33 -0.15
C ASP A 246 -11.10 -10.70 -0.10
N ASP A 247 -10.17 -10.87 0.86
CA ASP A 247 -9.42 -12.11 1.10
C ASP A 247 -10.11 -13.06 2.10
N GLY A 248 -11.28 -12.65 2.61
CA GLY A 248 -12.12 -13.44 3.50
C GLY A 248 -12.14 -12.97 4.96
N PRO A 249 -13.04 -13.55 5.78
CA PRO A 249 -13.39 -13.00 7.09
C PRO A 249 -12.23 -12.90 8.09
N GLN A 250 -11.23 -13.77 7.97
CA GLN A 250 -10.03 -13.78 8.80
C GLN A 250 -9.17 -12.52 8.63
N PHE A 251 -9.31 -11.81 7.51
CA PHE A 251 -8.59 -10.58 7.22
C PHE A 251 -9.40 -9.30 7.50
N ASN A 252 -10.63 -9.41 8.02
CA ASN A 252 -11.46 -8.26 8.36
C ASN A 252 -10.79 -7.32 9.38
N VAL A 253 -9.97 -7.88 10.28
CA VAL A 253 -9.17 -7.08 11.24
C VAL A 253 -8.17 -6.18 10.49
N HIS A 254 -7.49 -6.73 9.47
CA HIS A 254 -6.56 -5.95 8.64
C HIS A 254 -7.30 -4.83 7.91
N THR A 255 -8.41 -5.13 7.22
CA THR A 255 -9.20 -4.10 6.53
C THR A 255 -9.72 -3.02 7.49
N THR A 256 -10.13 -3.42 8.69
CA THR A 256 -10.61 -2.48 9.71
C THR A 256 -9.50 -1.57 10.23
N LEU A 257 -8.27 -2.08 10.42
CA LEU A 257 -7.10 -1.26 10.74
C LEU A 257 -6.79 -0.25 9.62
N THR A 258 -6.84 -0.69 8.36
CA THR A 258 -6.63 0.19 7.19
C THR A 258 -7.69 1.29 7.12
N ALA A 259 -8.96 0.98 7.41
CA ALA A 259 -10.04 1.96 7.46
C ALA A 259 -9.84 2.98 8.61
N ILE A 260 -9.43 2.53 9.80
CA ILE A 260 -9.10 3.41 10.93
C ILE A 260 -7.96 4.35 10.54
N ARG A 261 -6.90 3.83 9.90
CA ARG A 261 -5.78 4.63 9.41
C ARG A 261 -6.21 5.69 8.40
N ALA A 262 -7.07 5.34 7.46
CA ALA A 262 -7.58 6.26 6.45
C ALA A 262 -8.40 7.43 7.04
N LEU A 263 -9.13 7.17 8.12
CA LEU A 263 -10.09 8.11 8.71
C LEU A 263 -9.48 9.05 9.75
N ARG A 264 -8.30 8.72 10.29
CA ARG A 264 -7.50 9.58 11.17
C ARG A 264 -6.57 10.48 10.36
#